data_AF-W4VJ64-F1
#
_entry.id   AF-W4VJ64-F1
#
_cell.length_a   1.000
_cell.length_b   1.000
_cell.length_c   1.000
_cell.angle_alpha   90.00
_cell.angle_beta   90.00
_cell.angle_gamma   90.00
#
_symmetry.space_group_name_H-M   'P 1'
#
loop_
_entity.id
_entity.type
_entity.pdbx_description
1 polymer ?
#
loop_
_entity_poly.entity_id
_entity_poly.type
_entity_poly.pdbx_seq_one_letter_code
_entity_poly.pdbx_strand_id
1 'polypeptide(L)'
;MDDRAKKKKQVDWVTFIISGGLLVLFVIASVFNEKLVGKWISESFTFTAKYFGAFWQVLLLVMFVIGLILAFSKYGQVRLGKIERPENGNFRWIAMILCTLLASGGGVFWAAAGPMYHYLTTPPLFTGIEEGTMAAAFPAMAQSYLHWGLHGVG
;
A
#
# COMPACT_ATOMS: atom_id res chain seq x y z
N MET A 1 -46.86 -0.36 1.85
CA MET A 1 -45.93 -0.71 0.76
C MET A 1 -44.50 -0.49 1.25
N ASP A 2 -44.17 -1.11 2.38
CA ASP A 2 -42.92 -0.92 3.13
C ASP A 2 -42.55 -2.26 3.77
N ASP A 3 -41.91 -3.14 3.00
CA ASP A 3 -41.47 -4.47 3.48
C ASP A 3 -40.15 -4.93 2.80
N ARG A 4 -39.36 -4.00 2.25
CA ARG A 4 -38.12 -4.33 1.51
C ARG A 4 -36.83 -3.66 2.01
N ALA A 5 -36.75 -3.27 3.28
CA ALA A 5 -35.57 -2.55 3.78
C ALA A 5 -35.01 -3.02 5.13
N LYS A 6 -35.15 -4.30 5.50
CA LYS A 6 -34.35 -4.91 6.58
C LYS A 6 -33.80 -6.27 6.20
N LYS A 7 -32.88 -6.32 5.23
CA LYS A 7 -31.94 -7.45 5.15
C LYS A 7 -31.06 -7.39 6.39
N LYS A 8 -31.28 -8.32 7.34
CA LYS A 8 -30.32 -8.55 8.43
C LYS A 8 -28.94 -8.78 7.79
N LYS A 9 -27.93 -8.00 8.18
CA LYS A 9 -26.52 -8.34 7.92
C LYS A 9 -26.26 -9.69 8.58
N GLN A 10 -26.39 -10.77 7.82
CA GLN A 10 -25.96 -12.08 8.27
C GLN A 10 -24.44 -12.07 8.19
N VAL A 11 -23.79 -12.23 9.35
CA VAL A 11 -22.35 -12.44 9.39
C VAL A 11 -22.09 -13.77 8.70
N ASP A 12 -21.26 -13.75 7.67
CA ASP A 12 -20.73 -14.98 7.09
C ASP A 12 -19.81 -15.64 8.12
N TRP A 13 -20.41 -16.55 8.88
CA TRP A 13 -19.78 -17.19 10.04
C TRP A 13 -18.61 -18.07 9.63
N VAL A 14 -18.62 -18.59 8.38
CA VAL A 14 -17.52 -19.40 7.84
C VAL A 14 -16.30 -18.52 7.64
N THR A 15 -16.46 -17.40 6.94
CA THR A 15 -15.37 -16.44 6.72
C THR A 15 -14.86 -15.83 8.03
N PHE A 16 -15.78 -15.56 8.97
CA PHE A 16 -15.44 -15.01 10.28
C PHE A 16 -14.63 -15.99 11.14
N ILE A 17 -15.03 -17.26 11.22
CA ILE A 17 -14.30 -18.27 12.00
C ILE A 17 -12.95 -18.58 11.36
N ILE A 18 -12.88 -18.71 10.03
CA ILE A 18 -11.61 -19.05 9.37
C ILE A 18 -10.61 -17.92 9.54
N SER A 19 -10.99 -16.69 9.20
CA SER A 19 -10.09 -15.53 9.30
C SER A 19 -9.77 -15.19 10.76
N GLY A 20 -10.80 -15.16 11.62
CA GLY A 20 -10.64 -14.85 13.04
C GLY A 20 -9.87 -15.92 13.79
N GLY A 21 -10.14 -17.19 13.53
CA GLY A 21 -9.45 -18.33 14.13
C GLY A 21 -7.98 -18.38 13.75
N LEU A 22 -7.65 -18.11 12.48
CA LEU A 22 -6.27 -18.03 12.03
C LEU A 22 -5.51 -16.88 12.71
N LEU A 23 -6.15 -15.72 12.86
CA LEU A 23 -5.56 -14.58 13.59
C LEU A 23 -5.30 -14.92 15.06
N VAL A 24 -6.28 -15.51 15.75
CA VAL A 24 -6.14 -15.90 17.16
C VAL A 24 -5.04 -16.96 17.33
N LEU A 25 -5.00 -17.96 16.44
CA LEU A 25 -3.96 -18.99 16.46
C LEU A 25 -2.57 -18.40 16.23
N PHE A 26 -2.45 -17.45 15.31
CA PHE A 26 -1.20 -16.72 15.05
C PHE A 26 -0.74 -15.94 16.29
N VAL A 27 -1.65 -15.21 16.95
CA VAL A 27 -1.34 -14.47 18.18
C VAL A 27 -0.90 -15.41 19.30
N ILE A 28 -1.62 -16.52 19.50
CA ILE A 28 -1.27 -17.52 20.51
C ILE A 28 0.12 -18.10 20.23
N ALA A 29 0.39 -18.52 18.99
CA ALA A 29 1.69 -19.06 18.59
C ALA A 29 2.83 -18.03 18.82
N SER A 30 2.57 -16.75 18.55
CA SER A 30 3.54 -15.68 18.76
C SER A 30 3.84 -15.40 20.24
N VAL A 31 2.89 -15.64 21.16
CA VAL A 31 3.11 -15.47 22.61
C VAL A 31 3.94 -16.61 23.20
N PHE A 32 3.79 -17.83 22.67
CA PHE A 32 4.52 -19.00 23.16
C PHE A 32 5.94 -19.10 22.62
N ASN A 33 6.17 -18.71 21.36
CA ASN A 33 7.50 -18.79 20.76
C ASN A 33 7.70 -17.73 19.66
N GLU A 34 8.01 -16.52 20.11
CA GLU A 34 8.25 -15.36 19.26
C GLU A 34 9.43 -15.57 18.30
N LYS A 35 10.46 -16.32 18.74
CA LYS A 35 11.67 -16.58 17.93
C LYS A 35 11.39 -17.51 16.76
N LEU A 36 10.62 -18.58 16.99
CA LEU A 36 10.24 -19.51 15.94
C LEU A 36 9.35 -18.78 14.92
N VAL A 37 8.27 -18.13 15.37
CA VAL A 37 7.34 -17.39 14.50
C VAL A 37 8.07 -16.31 13.70
N GLY A 38 8.96 -15.53 14.34
CA GLY A 38 9.77 -14.52 13.67
C GLY A 38 10.69 -15.09 12.59
N LYS A 39 11.30 -16.26 12.83
CA LYS A 39 12.12 -16.97 11.83
C LYS A 39 11.28 -17.42 10.63
N TRP A 40 10.13 -18.05 10.86
CA TRP A 40 9.22 -18.48 9.80
C TRP A 40 8.73 -17.31 8.95
N ILE A 41 8.37 -16.18 9.59
CA ILE A 41 7.97 -14.95 8.90
C ILE A 41 9.12 -14.44 8.03
N SER A 42 10.33 -14.35 8.57
CA SER A 42 11.49 -13.81 7.86
C SER A 42 11.91 -14.69 6.68
N GLU A 43 11.89 -16.01 6.83
CA GLU A 43 12.18 -16.96 5.75
C GLU A 43 11.12 -16.90 4.66
N SER A 44 9.84 -16.89 5.04
CA SER A 44 8.71 -16.79 4.09
C SER A 44 8.72 -15.45 3.35
N PHE A 45 9.01 -14.36 4.06
CA PHE A 45 9.15 -13.03 3.48
C PHE A 45 10.30 -12.98 2.49
N THR A 46 11.48 -13.50 2.86
CA THR A 46 12.65 -13.53 1.97
C THR A 46 12.41 -14.39 0.74
N PHE A 47 11.78 -15.54 0.90
CA PHE A 47 11.38 -16.41 -0.20
C PHE A 47 10.44 -15.67 -1.16
N THR A 48 9.38 -15.08 -0.62
CA THR A 48 8.38 -14.36 -1.42
C THR A 48 9.00 -13.15 -2.11
N ALA A 49 9.79 -12.34 -1.40
CA ALA A 49 10.47 -11.19 -1.95
C ALA A 49 11.44 -11.58 -3.07
N LYS A 50 12.14 -12.71 -2.96
CA LYS A 50 13.09 -13.17 -3.98
C LYS A 50 12.40 -13.63 -5.26
N TYR A 51 11.32 -14.40 -5.15
CA TYR A 51 10.63 -14.97 -6.33
C TYR A 51 9.57 -14.03 -6.91
N PHE A 52 8.80 -13.36 -6.05
CA PHE A 52 7.72 -12.46 -6.45
C PHE A 52 8.12 -10.98 -6.50
N GLY A 53 9.32 -10.60 -6.05
CA GLY A 53 9.76 -9.20 -6.06
C GLY A 53 9.82 -8.60 -7.47
N ALA A 54 10.45 -9.30 -8.41
CA ALA A 54 10.52 -8.83 -9.80
C ALA A 54 9.13 -8.78 -10.45
N PHE A 55 8.27 -9.77 -10.17
CA PHE A 55 6.88 -9.77 -10.62
C PHE A 55 6.12 -8.55 -10.08
N TRP A 56 6.28 -8.23 -8.80
CA TRP A 56 5.64 -7.10 -8.15
C TRP A 56 6.08 -5.76 -8.75
N GLN A 57 7.38 -5.60 -9.03
CA GLN A 57 7.92 -4.40 -9.67
C GLN A 57 7.32 -4.19 -11.07
N VAL A 58 7.23 -5.26 -11.88
CA VAL A 58 6.62 -5.19 -13.21
C VAL A 58 5.12 -4.91 -13.12
N LEU A 59 4.42 -5.53 -12.16
CA LEU A 59 2.99 -5.34 -11.96
C LEU A 59 2.66 -3.88 -11.63
N LEU A 60 3.40 -3.25 -10.70
CA LEU A 60 3.23 -1.85 -10.36
C LEU A 60 3.48 -0.93 -11.56
N LEU A 61 4.53 -1.19 -12.33
CA LEU A 61 4.81 -0.44 -13.56
C LEU A 61 3.66 -0.56 -14.58
N VAL A 62 3.13 -1.78 -14.77
CA VAL A 62 2.01 -2.03 -15.68
C VAL A 62 0.74 -1.33 -15.20
N MET A 63 0.42 -1.39 -13.91
CA MET A 63 -0.73 -0.68 -13.34
C MET A 63 -0.62 0.83 -13.56
N PHE A 64 0.57 1.41 -13.33
CA PHE A 64 0.83 2.82 -13.57
C PHE A 64 0.63 3.20 -15.05
N VAL A 65 1.16 2.41 -15.98
CA VAL A 65 0.98 2.64 -17.42
C VAL A 65 -0.49 2.50 -17.83
N ILE A 66 -1.21 1.50 -17.31
CA ILE A 66 -2.66 1.34 -17.55
C ILE A 66 -3.43 2.55 -17.01
N GLY A 67 -3.09 3.03 -15.82
CA GLY A 67 -3.67 4.24 -15.22
C GLY A 67 -3.49 5.48 -16.10
N LEU A 68 -2.27 5.69 -16.63
CA LEU A 68 -2.00 6.76 -17.60
C LEU A 68 -2.80 6.59 -18.88
N ILE A 69 -2.85 5.38 -19.44
CA ILE A 69 -3.63 5.09 -20.64
C ILE A 69 -5.11 5.40 -20.38
N LEU A 70 -5.68 5.00 -19.24
CA LEU A 70 -7.07 5.27 -18.91
C LEU A 70 -7.34 6.77 -18.74
N ALA A 71 -6.40 7.51 -18.13
CA ALA A 71 -6.51 8.96 -17.93
C ALA A 71 -6.51 9.75 -19.24
N PHE A 72 -5.67 9.36 -20.22
CA PHE A 72 -5.58 10.03 -21.52
C PHE A 72 -6.49 9.42 -22.60
N SER A 73 -7.04 8.23 -22.37
CA SER A 73 -7.93 7.56 -23.32
C SER A 73 -9.38 8.06 -23.20
N LYS A 74 -10.19 7.69 -24.20
CA LYS A 74 -11.64 7.95 -24.24
C LYS A 74 -12.37 7.38 -23.02
N TYR A 75 -11.80 6.36 -22.37
CA TYR A 75 -12.35 5.76 -21.16
C TYR A 75 -12.26 6.68 -19.93
N GLY A 76 -11.33 7.64 -19.89
CA GLY A 76 -11.25 8.63 -18.81
C GLY A 76 -12.42 9.62 -18.80
N GLN A 77 -13.14 9.76 -19.91
CA GLN A 77 -14.34 10.60 -20.02
C GLN A 77 -15.62 9.86 -19.61
N VAL A 78 -15.54 8.55 -19.33
CA VAL A 78 -16.70 7.74 -18.94
C VAL A 78 -17.04 8.04 -17.49
N ARG A 79 -18.28 8.49 -17.25
CA ARG A 79 -18.79 8.70 -15.89
C ARG A 79 -19.12 7.36 -15.24
N LEU A 80 -18.50 7.09 -14.09
CA LEU A 80 -18.76 5.91 -13.28
C LEU A 80 -20.08 6.09 -12.53
N GLY A 81 -21.14 5.48 -13.07
CA GLY A 81 -22.49 5.50 -12.49
C GLY A 81 -23.52 6.24 -13.36
N LYS A 82 -24.80 5.95 -13.12
CA LYS A 82 -25.94 6.58 -13.80
C LYS A 82 -26.37 7.89 -13.12
N ILE A 83 -25.42 8.69 -12.65
CA ILE A 83 -25.70 9.90 -11.85
C ILE A 83 -25.20 11.12 -12.61
N GLU A 84 -26.06 12.14 -12.78
CA GLU A 84 -25.72 13.35 -13.54
C GLU A 84 -24.78 14.30 -12.79
N ARG A 85 -24.79 14.24 -11.44
CA ARG A 85 -24.00 15.09 -10.55
C ARG A 85 -23.30 14.24 -9.49
N PRO A 86 -22.05 14.57 -9.12
CA PRO A 86 -21.34 13.85 -8.07
C PRO A 86 -22.03 14.05 -6.70
N GLU A 87 -22.19 12.98 -5.93
CA GLU A 87 -22.77 13.02 -4.58
C GLU A 87 -21.93 13.86 -3.61
N ASN A 88 -20.61 13.90 -3.83
CA ASN A 88 -19.65 14.65 -3.04
C ASN A 88 -19.17 15.87 -3.82
N GLY A 89 -19.28 17.06 -3.23
CA GLY A 89 -18.70 18.28 -3.81
C GLY A 89 -17.18 18.17 -3.95
N ASN A 90 -16.61 18.88 -4.91
CA ASN A 90 -15.18 18.78 -5.28
C ASN A 90 -14.23 18.87 -4.08
N PHE A 91 -14.50 19.77 -3.13
CA PHE A 91 -13.69 19.91 -1.92
C PHE A 91 -13.72 18.64 -1.04
N ARG A 92 -14.91 18.06 -0.81
CA ARG A 92 -15.06 16.81 -0.04
C ARG A 92 -14.39 15.65 -0.76
N TRP A 93 -14.49 15.60 -2.08
CA TRP A 93 -13.85 14.57 -2.89
C TRP A 93 -12.32 14.63 -2.79
N ILE A 94 -11.72 15.81 -2.94
CA ILE A 94 -10.28 16.01 -2.76
C ILE A 94 -9.85 15.66 -1.33
N ALA A 95 -10.61 16.09 -0.31
CA ALA A 95 -10.31 15.78 1.08
C ALA A 95 -10.32 14.26 1.35
N MET A 96 -11.28 13.52 0.79
CA MET A 96 -11.33 12.06 0.91
C MET A 96 -10.13 11.39 0.24
N ILE A 97 -9.72 11.87 -0.94
CA ILE A 97 -8.51 11.38 -1.62
C ILE A 97 -7.29 11.62 -0.75
N LEU A 98 -7.06 12.84 -0.28
CA LEU A 98 -5.92 13.19 0.57
C LEU A 98 -5.88 12.35 1.85
N CYS A 99 -7.02 12.19 2.55
CA CYS A 99 -7.08 11.35 3.75
C CYS A 99 -6.77 9.88 3.44
N THR A 100 -7.27 9.36 2.33
CA THR A 100 -7.01 7.97 1.92
C THR A 100 -5.54 7.77 1.56
N LEU A 101 -4.91 8.73 0.86
CA LEU A 101 -3.48 8.69 0.55
C LEU A 101 -2.64 8.71 1.83
N LEU A 102 -2.95 9.58 2.78
CA LEU A 102 -2.24 9.66 4.07
C LEU A 102 -2.37 8.35 4.88
N ALA A 103 -3.53 7.71 4.84
CA ALA A 103 -3.78 6.45 5.55
C ALA A 103 -3.10 5.25 4.87
N SER A 104 -3.17 5.17 3.55
CA SER A 104 -2.59 4.07 2.77
C SER A 104 -1.06 4.13 2.68
N GLY A 105 -0.49 5.34 2.66
CA GLY A 105 0.94 5.60 2.49
C GLY A 105 1.83 5.33 3.72
N GLY A 106 1.37 4.59 4.73
CA GLY A 106 2.16 4.38 5.94
C GLY A 106 2.30 5.62 6.83
N GLY A 107 1.33 6.55 6.81
CA GLY A 107 1.22 7.65 7.77
C GLY A 107 2.43 8.59 7.88
N VAL A 108 2.32 9.58 8.77
CA VAL A 108 3.39 10.54 9.10
C VAL A 108 4.70 9.84 9.50
N PHE A 109 4.63 8.57 9.92
CA PHE A 109 5.75 7.75 10.32
C PHE A 109 6.73 7.46 9.18
N TRP A 110 6.29 6.85 8.07
CA TRP A 110 7.20 6.52 6.96
C TRP A 110 7.60 7.73 6.11
N ALA A 111 6.82 8.82 6.16
CA ALA A 111 7.20 10.08 5.53
C ALA A 111 8.50 10.67 6.11
N ALA A 112 8.73 10.52 7.42
CA ALA A 112 9.97 10.93 8.07
C ALA A 112 11.00 9.80 8.13
N ALA A 113 10.56 8.56 8.38
CA ALA A 113 11.45 7.42 8.55
C ALA A 113 12.08 6.93 7.23
N GLY A 114 11.40 7.04 6.09
CA GLY A 114 11.91 6.62 4.78
C GLY A 114 13.19 7.36 4.37
N PRO A 115 13.18 8.71 4.32
CA PRO A 115 14.37 9.49 4.01
C PRO A 115 15.51 9.25 4.99
N MET A 116 15.19 9.12 6.29
CA MET A 116 16.20 8.85 7.33
C MET A 116 16.82 7.45 7.14
N TYR A 117 16.03 6.44 6.80
CA TYR A 117 16.51 5.08 6.56
C TYR A 117 17.41 5.00 5.33
N HIS A 118 17.01 5.63 4.22
CA HIS A 118 17.82 5.68 3.00
C HIS A 118 19.04 6.61 3.09
N TYR A 119 19.05 7.52 4.06
CA TYR A 119 20.22 8.36 4.38
C TYR A 119 21.28 7.57 5.17
N LEU A 120 20.83 6.69 6.08
CA LEU A 120 21.71 5.83 6.88
C LEU A 120 22.13 4.57 6.14
N THR A 121 21.32 4.09 5.20
CA THR A 121 21.62 2.94 4.32
C THR A 121 21.46 3.37 2.87
N THR A 122 22.57 3.79 2.27
CA THR A 122 22.53 4.41 0.95
C THR A 122 22.10 3.37 -0.10
N PRO A 123 21.14 3.70 -0.99
CA PRO A 123 20.65 2.73 -1.97
C PRO A 123 21.79 2.24 -2.88
N PRO A 124 21.86 0.92 -3.19
CA PRO A 124 22.97 0.31 -3.94
C PRO A 124 23.13 0.81 -5.39
N LEU A 125 22.20 1.62 -5.89
CA LEU A 125 22.29 2.31 -7.18
C LEU A 125 23.23 3.53 -7.16
N PHE A 126 23.55 4.07 -5.98
CA PHE A 126 24.46 5.20 -5.80
C PHE A 126 25.81 4.72 -5.25
N THR A 127 26.51 3.91 -6.05
CA THR A 127 27.86 3.42 -5.72
C THR A 127 28.86 4.59 -5.74
N GLY A 128 29.37 4.99 -4.57
CA GLY A 128 30.39 6.04 -4.43
C GLY A 128 30.02 7.20 -3.49
N ILE A 129 28.87 7.14 -2.82
CA ILE A 129 28.46 8.11 -1.80
C ILE A 129 28.57 7.46 -0.42
N GLU A 130 29.37 8.03 0.47
CA GLU A 130 29.47 7.58 1.86
C GLU A 130 28.17 7.84 2.62
N GLU A 131 27.74 6.84 3.38
CA GLU A 131 26.55 6.88 4.24
C GLU A 131 26.63 8.07 5.21
N GLY A 132 25.53 8.79 5.41
CA GLY A 132 25.51 9.91 6.35
C GLY A 132 26.20 11.20 5.88
N THR A 133 26.61 11.30 4.61
CA THR A 133 27.13 12.55 4.02
C THR A 133 26.03 13.39 3.39
N MET A 134 26.25 14.70 3.22
CA MET A 134 25.27 15.58 2.53
C MET A 134 24.94 15.11 1.11
N ALA A 135 25.84 14.37 0.47
CA ALA A 135 25.62 13.78 -0.85
C ALA A 135 24.59 12.63 -0.83
N ALA A 136 24.38 11.96 0.31
CA ALA A 136 23.39 10.88 0.49
C ALA A 136 21.95 11.39 0.69
N ALA A 137 21.76 12.69 0.96
CA ALA A 137 20.43 13.28 1.19
C ALA A 137 19.55 13.28 -0.08
N PHE A 138 20.12 13.66 -1.24
CA PHE A 138 19.41 13.64 -2.52
C PHE A 138 18.94 12.24 -2.95
N PRO A 139 19.78 11.19 -2.97
CA PRO A 139 19.35 9.84 -3.34
C PRO A 139 18.34 9.24 -2.37
N ALA A 140 18.44 9.54 -1.06
CA ALA A 140 17.49 9.11 -0.06
C ALA A 140 16.08 9.70 -0.27
N MET A 141 16.01 10.98 -0.60
CA MET A 141 14.76 11.64 -0.97
C MET A 141 14.20 11.09 -2.28
N ALA A 142 15.04 10.86 -3.31
CA ALA A 142 14.61 10.31 -4.59
C ALA A 142 13.98 8.91 -4.47
N GLN A 143 14.57 8.02 -3.66
CA GLN A 143 13.99 6.69 -3.39
C GLN A 143 12.67 6.77 -2.61
N SER A 144 12.60 7.67 -1.63
CA SER A 144 11.36 7.90 -0.88
C SER A 144 10.24 8.40 -1.80
N TYR A 145 10.53 9.31 -2.74
CA TYR A 145 9.56 9.74 -3.76
C TYR A 145 9.21 8.64 -4.77
N LEU A 146 10.12 7.71 -5.07
CA LEU A 146 9.78 6.58 -5.93
C LEU A 146 8.76 5.64 -5.26
N HIS A 147 8.96 5.33 -3.98
CA HIS A 147 8.07 4.43 -3.23
C HIS A 147 6.73 5.06 -2.83
N TRP A 148 6.70 6.37 -2.58
CA TRP A 148 5.49 7.06 -2.08
C TRP A 148 4.89 8.06 -3.07
N GLY A 149 5.53 8.27 -4.20
CA GLY A 149 5.00 9.09 -5.29
C GLY A 149 4.13 8.27 -6.24
N LEU A 150 4.23 8.60 -7.52
CA LEU A 150 3.32 8.09 -8.56
C LEU A 150 3.31 6.57 -8.73
N HIS A 151 4.39 5.88 -8.37
CA HIS A 151 4.48 4.42 -8.47
C HIS A 151 3.90 3.68 -7.24
N GLY A 152 3.77 4.35 -6.10
CA GLY A 152 3.20 3.77 -4.86
C GLY A 152 1.70 3.97 -4.71
N VAL A 153 1.14 5.02 -5.34
CA VAL A 153 -0.30 5.33 -5.31
C VAL A 153 -1.05 4.91 -6.58
N GLY A 154 -0.33 4.41 -7.59
CA GLY A 154 -0.84 4.01 -8.90
C GLY A 154 -1.34 2.57 -8.97
#